data_AF-A0A6L7LRC5-F1
#
_entry.id   AF-A0A6L7LRC5-F1
#
_cell.length_a   1.000
_cell.length_b   1.000
_cell.length_c   1.000
_cell.angle_alpha   90.00
_cell.angle_beta   90.00
_cell.angle_gamma   90.00
#
_symmetry.space_group_name_H-M   'P 1'
#
loop_
_entity.id
_entity.type
_entity.pdbx_description
1 polymer ?
#
loop_
_entity_poly.entity_id
_entity_poly.type
_entity_poly.pdbx_seq_one_letter_code
_entity_poly.pdbx_strand_id
1 'polypeptide(L)'
;MIGYYDPTSLKISGNHASIDFVNAMNGNDVRNCRMTTVEEVKSIIAGLRDQVENGLTGLLGKFARVEGVFQAIPDHPDEGIVTIADNSRIPVKVNFPVGKDNLPAQGFCIVTGEMHKGALHADSISVGPITPAADTRPEIDKG
;
A
#
# COMPACT_ATOMS: atom_id res chain seq x y z
N MET A 1 1.06 -0.76 -9.79
CA MET A 1 1.95 0.05 -10.68
C MET A 1 1.83 1.49 -10.25
N ILE A 2 2.96 2.11 -9.88
CA ILE A 2 3.00 3.47 -9.33
C ILE A 2 3.09 4.50 -10.45
N GLY A 3 2.34 5.57 -10.33
CA GLY A 3 2.24 6.59 -11.35
C GLY A 3 1.35 7.75 -10.92
N TYR A 4 0.83 8.45 -11.90
CA TYR A 4 -0.12 9.53 -11.67
C TYR A 4 -1.14 9.56 -12.81
N TYR A 5 -2.37 9.91 -12.49
CA TYR A 5 -3.37 10.28 -13.47
C TYR A 5 -3.06 11.67 -14.01
N ASP A 6 -3.10 11.84 -15.34
CA ASP A 6 -2.99 13.14 -16.00
C ASP A 6 -4.38 13.78 -16.12
N PRO A 7 -4.72 14.82 -15.33
CA PRO A 7 -6.04 15.43 -15.39
C PRO A 7 -6.33 16.11 -16.73
N THR A 8 -5.30 16.51 -17.48
CA THR A 8 -5.47 17.19 -18.78
C THR A 8 -5.89 16.22 -19.89
N SER A 9 -5.64 14.93 -19.69
CA SER A 9 -6.05 13.85 -20.60
C SER A 9 -7.52 13.43 -20.44
N LEU A 10 -8.23 13.95 -19.44
CA LEU A 10 -9.60 13.54 -19.12
C LEU A 10 -10.54 13.82 -20.30
N LYS A 11 -11.14 12.75 -20.83
CA LYS A 11 -12.15 12.81 -21.88
C LYS A 11 -13.44 12.18 -21.39
N ILE A 12 -14.55 12.85 -21.66
CA ILE A 12 -15.89 12.35 -21.34
C ILE A 12 -16.68 12.29 -22.66
N SER A 13 -17.22 11.12 -22.97
CA SER A 13 -17.99 10.89 -24.20
C SER A 13 -19.17 9.97 -23.92
N GLY A 14 -20.38 10.53 -23.93
CA GLY A 14 -21.61 9.81 -23.64
C GLY A 14 -21.55 9.17 -22.24
N ASN A 15 -21.65 7.83 -22.22
CA ASN A 15 -21.67 7.05 -20.97
C ASN A 15 -20.28 6.54 -20.55
N HIS A 16 -19.21 7.08 -21.13
CA HIS A 16 -17.85 6.69 -20.83
C HIS A 16 -16.99 7.90 -20.51
N ALA A 17 -16.06 7.70 -19.59
CA ALA A 17 -14.95 8.62 -19.39
C ALA A 17 -13.63 7.86 -19.56
N SER A 18 -12.56 8.57 -19.89
CA SER A 18 -11.21 8.02 -19.91
C SER A 18 -10.22 9.04 -19.39
N ILE A 19 -9.20 8.56 -18.69
CA ILE A 19 -8.07 9.38 -18.23
C ILE A 19 -6.80 8.56 -18.41
N ASP A 20 -5.70 9.21 -18.76
CA ASP A 20 -4.41 8.55 -18.88
C ASP A 20 -3.73 8.43 -17.51
N PHE A 21 -3.11 7.28 -17.27
CA PHE A 21 -2.24 7.02 -16.13
C PHE A 21 -0.81 6.85 -16.63
N VAL A 22 0.09 7.66 -16.10
CA VAL A 22 1.51 7.70 -16.50
C VAL A 22 2.34 7.00 -15.45
N ASN A 23 3.16 6.02 -15.86
CA ASN A 23 4.07 5.31 -14.98
C ASN A 23 5.19 6.26 -14.49
N ALA A 24 5.38 6.33 -13.17
CA ALA A 24 6.38 7.21 -12.57
C ALA A 24 7.84 6.82 -12.91
N MET A 25 8.07 5.54 -13.20
CA MET A 25 9.41 5.01 -13.53
C MET A 25 9.74 5.16 -15.02
N ASN A 26 8.73 5.36 -15.88
CA ASN A 26 8.88 5.51 -17.31
C ASN A 26 7.74 6.38 -17.86
N GLY A 27 8.01 7.67 -18.07
CA GLY A 27 7.00 8.63 -18.56
C GLY A 27 6.44 8.34 -19.96
N ASN A 28 7.05 7.41 -20.72
CA ASN A 28 6.51 6.95 -22.00
C ASN A 28 5.53 5.77 -21.85
N ASP A 29 5.47 5.12 -20.68
CA ASP A 29 4.50 4.08 -20.36
C ASP A 29 3.21 4.76 -19.85
N VAL A 30 2.30 5.01 -20.80
CA VAL A 30 1.01 5.65 -20.58
C VAL A 30 -0.10 4.64 -20.83
N ARG A 31 -1.00 4.49 -19.86
CA ARG A 31 -2.18 3.62 -19.98
C ARG A 31 -3.45 4.44 -19.99
N ASN A 32 -4.29 4.23 -20.99
CA ASN A 32 -5.62 4.84 -21.02
C ASN A 32 -6.59 4.05 -20.13
N CYS A 33 -7.01 4.66 -19.03
CA CYS A 33 -7.96 4.07 -18.09
C CYS A 33 -9.38 4.44 -18.50
N ARG A 34 -10.11 3.49 -19.08
CA ARG A 34 -11.51 3.68 -19.45
C ARG A 34 -12.42 3.38 -18.26
N MET A 35 -13.32 4.31 -17.97
CA MET A 35 -14.35 4.20 -16.94
C MET A 35 -15.69 3.92 -17.61
N THR A 36 -16.26 2.76 -17.31
CA THR A 36 -17.53 2.26 -17.82
C THR A 36 -18.52 1.93 -16.71
N THR A 37 -18.03 1.80 -15.48
CA THR A 37 -18.79 1.47 -14.27
C THR A 37 -18.61 2.52 -13.17
N VAL A 38 -19.53 2.56 -12.22
CA VAL A 38 -19.45 3.46 -11.06
C VAL A 38 -18.25 3.11 -10.17
N GLU A 39 -17.93 1.82 -10.06
CA GLU A 39 -16.80 1.30 -9.29
C GLU A 39 -15.46 1.80 -9.83
N GLU A 40 -15.27 1.77 -11.15
CA GLU A 40 -14.08 2.32 -11.82
C GLU A 40 -13.93 3.83 -11.55
N VAL A 41 -15.03 4.58 -11.67
CA VAL A 41 -15.04 6.03 -11.38
C VAL A 41 -14.65 6.30 -9.93
N LYS A 42 -15.21 5.56 -8.97
CA LYS A 42 -14.87 5.70 -7.54
C LYS A 42 -13.39 5.40 -7.28
N SER A 43 -12.82 4.39 -7.94
CA SER A 43 -11.41 4.02 -7.80
C SER A 43 -10.50 5.15 -8.30
N ILE A 44 -10.78 5.69 -9.49
CA ILE A 44 -9.98 6.80 -10.07
C ILE A 44 -10.11 8.08 -9.25
N ILE A 45 -11.31 8.43 -8.75
CA ILE A 45 -11.48 9.59 -7.86
C ILE A 45 -10.66 9.42 -6.57
N ALA A 46 -10.63 8.21 -6.00
CA ALA A 46 -9.81 7.94 -4.82
C ALA A 46 -8.31 8.09 -5.14
N GLY A 47 -7.85 7.56 -6.27
CA GLY A 47 -6.46 7.71 -6.72
C GLY A 47 -6.06 9.16 -6.99
N LEU A 48 -6.94 9.97 -7.61
CA LEU A 48 -6.69 11.39 -7.82
C LEU A 48 -6.56 12.18 -6.50
N ARG A 49 -7.38 11.86 -5.49
CA ARG A 49 -7.27 12.51 -4.16
C ARG A 49 -5.96 12.14 -3.49
N ASP A 50 -5.61 10.87 -3.51
CA ASP A 50 -4.36 10.34 -2.97
C ASP A 50 -3.14 10.97 -3.68
N GLN A 51 -3.18 11.11 -5.01
CA GLN A 51 -2.16 11.81 -5.78
C GLN A 51 -2.03 13.29 -5.39
N VAL A 52 -3.10 13.99 -5.03
CA VAL A 52 -3.01 15.37 -4.54
C VAL A 52 -2.30 15.44 -3.19
N GLU A 53 -2.51 14.45 -2.32
CA GLU A 53 -1.90 14.39 -0.98
C GLU A 53 -0.43 13.92 -1.04
N ASN A 54 -0.12 12.94 -1.89
CA ASN A 54 1.12 12.17 -1.87
C ASN A 54 1.97 12.31 -3.15
N GLY A 55 1.47 13.00 -4.17
CA GLY A 55 2.14 13.23 -5.46
C GLY A 55 2.05 12.07 -6.46
N LEU A 56 1.96 10.83 -6.00
CA LEU A 56 1.83 9.61 -6.81
C LEU A 56 0.72 8.71 -6.27
N THR A 57 0.19 7.82 -7.12
CA THR A 57 -0.87 6.85 -6.78
C THR A 57 -0.75 5.56 -7.59
N GLY A 58 -1.64 4.60 -7.35
CA GLY A 58 -1.72 3.32 -8.06
C GLY A 58 -2.72 3.33 -9.22
N LEU A 59 -2.46 2.53 -10.26
CA LEU A 59 -3.34 2.41 -11.44
C LEU A 59 -4.74 1.88 -11.08
N LEU A 60 -4.86 1.00 -10.09
CA LEU A 60 -6.09 0.23 -9.84
C LEU A 60 -6.64 0.33 -8.41
N GLY A 61 -6.01 1.10 -7.53
CA GLY A 61 -6.44 1.12 -6.14
C GLY A 61 -5.91 2.30 -5.34
N LYS A 62 -6.43 2.41 -4.13
CA LYS A 62 -5.88 3.29 -3.09
C LYS A 62 -4.49 2.79 -2.77
N PHE A 63 -3.49 3.60 -3.10
CA PHE A 63 -2.17 3.39 -2.57
C PHE A 63 -2.27 3.63 -1.06
N ALA A 64 -1.74 2.70 -0.28
CA ALA A 64 -1.77 2.80 1.17
C ALA A 64 -0.38 2.53 1.70
N ARG A 65 0.03 3.41 2.61
CA ARG A 65 1.18 3.19 3.47
C ARG A 65 0.65 2.79 4.84
N VAL A 66 0.99 1.59 5.26
CA VAL A 66 0.54 0.99 6.53
C VAL A 66 1.75 0.76 7.41
N GLU A 67 1.68 1.25 8.64
CA GLU A 67 2.69 1.03 9.68
C GLU A 67 2.08 0.26 10.85
N GLY A 68 2.78 -0.75 11.34
CA GLY A 68 2.25 -1.58 12.43
C GLY A 68 3.07 -2.82 12.72
N VAL A 69 2.49 -3.75 13.46
CA VAL A 69 3.09 -5.05 13.77
C VAL A 69 2.70 -6.07 12.72
N PHE A 70 3.68 -6.53 11.94
CA PHE A 70 3.54 -7.61 10.98
C PHE A 70 3.62 -8.97 11.69
N GLN A 71 2.77 -9.89 11.25
CA GLN A 71 2.81 -11.30 11.58
C GLN A 71 2.63 -12.12 10.29
N ALA A 72 3.60 -12.96 9.97
CA ALA A 72 3.54 -13.86 8.82
C ALA A 72 2.50 -14.97 9.05
N ILE A 73 1.87 -15.44 7.97
CA ILE A 73 0.98 -16.62 8.02
C ILE A 73 1.84 -17.88 7.86
N PRO A 74 1.72 -18.88 8.77
CA PRO A 74 2.40 -20.16 8.62
C PRO A 74 2.11 -20.80 7.27
N ASP A 75 3.12 -21.39 6.64
CA ASP A 75 3.03 -22.06 5.32
C ASP A 75 2.70 -21.14 4.12
N HIS A 76 2.51 -19.84 4.34
CA HIS A 76 2.25 -18.84 3.31
C HIS A 76 3.29 -17.70 3.39
N PRO A 77 4.51 -17.89 2.84
CA PRO A 77 5.63 -16.95 3.02
C PRO A 77 5.42 -15.58 2.36
N ASP A 78 4.44 -15.46 1.46
CA ASP A 78 4.03 -14.23 0.80
C ASP A 78 2.84 -13.54 1.48
N GLU A 79 2.33 -14.06 2.60
CA GLU A 79 1.13 -13.54 3.26
C GLU A 79 1.35 -13.23 4.74
N GLY A 80 0.68 -12.18 5.21
CA GLY A 80 0.77 -11.73 6.59
C GLY A 80 -0.39 -10.84 7.02
N ILE A 81 -0.38 -10.46 8.28
CA ILE A 81 -1.34 -9.52 8.87
C ILE A 81 -0.56 -8.41 9.53
N VAL A 82 -0.92 -7.16 9.22
CA VAL A 82 -0.40 -5.98 9.91
C VAL A 82 -1.45 -5.47 10.88
N THR A 83 -1.07 -5.39 12.15
CA THR A 83 -1.88 -4.76 13.21
C THR A 83 -1.40 -3.33 13.40
N ILE A 84 -2.27 -2.36 13.12
CA ILE A 84 -1.94 -0.93 13.25
C ILE A 84 -2.31 -0.39 14.64
N ALA A 85 -2.00 0.88 14.91
CA ALA A 85 -2.13 1.50 16.24
C ALA A 85 -3.55 1.45 16.85
N ASP A 86 -4.60 1.45 16.02
CA ASP A 86 -5.99 1.35 16.47
C ASP A 86 -6.49 -0.10 16.65
N ASN A 87 -5.57 -1.09 16.59
CA ASN A 87 -5.82 -2.53 16.59
C ASN A 87 -6.54 -3.08 15.35
N SER A 88 -6.74 -2.28 14.30
CA SER A 88 -7.23 -2.80 13.02
C SER A 88 -6.21 -3.76 12.42
N ARG A 89 -6.73 -4.84 11.83
CA ARG A 89 -5.93 -5.90 11.20
C ARG A 89 -6.07 -5.81 9.70
N ILE A 90 -4.96 -5.56 9.02
CA ILE A 90 -4.89 -5.41 7.57
C ILE A 90 -4.18 -6.65 7.00
N PRO A 91 -4.87 -7.51 6.22
CA PRO A 91 -4.23 -8.57 5.48
C PRO A 91 -3.25 -7.98 4.48
N VAL A 92 -2.06 -8.56 4.36
CA VAL A 92 -1.01 -8.15 3.42
C VAL A 92 -0.61 -9.35 2.56
N LYS A 93 -0.53 -9.13 1.25
CA LYS A 93 0.04 -10.07 0.29
C LYS A 93 1.24 -9.44 -0.40
N VAL A 94 2.38 -10.09 -0.36
CA VAL A 94 3.63 -9.63 -0.97
C VAL A 94 3.67 -10.12 -2.42
N ASN A 95 3.68 -9.20 -3.38
CA ASN A 95 3.60 -9.54 -4.81
C ASN A 95 4.96 -9.67 -5.51
N PHE A 96 6.03 -9.80 -4.74
CA PHE A 96 7.39 -10.01 -5.25
C PHE A 96 7.99 -11.28 -4.63
N PRO A 97 8.98 -11.91 -5.30
CA PRO A 97 9.57 -13.15 -4.80
C PRO A 97 10.16 -12.96 -3.40
N VAL A 98 9.58 -13.62 -2.40
CA VAL A 98 10.08 -13.67 -1.03
C VAL A 98 10.71 -15.05 -0.83
N GLY A 99 12.02 -15.11 -0.58
CA GLY A 99 12.66 -16.35 -0.11
C GLY A 99 12.17 -16.71 1.29
N LYS A 100 12.28 -17.99 1.68
CA LYS A 100 11.84 -18.49 3.00
C LYS A 100 12.41 -17.72 4.20
N ASP A 101 13.56 -17.06 4.03
CA ASP A 101 14.27 -16.33 5.09
C ASP A 101 14.19 -14.80 4.93
N ASN A 102 13.45 -14.29 3.93
CA ASN A 102 13.47 -12.87 3.59
C ASN A 102 12.54 -12.01 4.46
N LEU A 103 11.52 -12.62 5.08
CA LEU A 103 10.62 -11.93 5.99
C LEU A 103 10.65 -12.58 7.37
N PRO A 104 10.88 -11.80 8.44
CA PRO A 104 10.78 -12.33 9.79
C PRO A 104 9.33 -12.71 10.09
N ALA A 105 9.13 -13.76 10.90
CA ALA A 105 7.80 -14.24 11.28
C ALA A 105 6.96 -13.17 12.01
N GLN A 106 7.62 -12.24 12.70
CA GLN A 106 7.00 -11.10 13.35
C GLN A 106 7.96 -9.91 13.39
N GLY A 107 7.43 -8.70 13.30
CA GLY A 107 8.23 -7.48 13.41
C GLY A 107 7.40 -6.21 13.31
N PHE A 108 8.00 -5.06 13.63
CA PHE A 108 7.41 -3.79 13.22
C PHE A 108 7.66 -3.60 11.72
N CYS A 109 6.64 -3.21 10.98
CA CYS A 109 6.74 -3.06 9.54
C CYS A 109 6.23 -1.72 9.02
N ILE A 110 6.76 -1.35 7.87
CA ILE A 110 6.20 -0.32 6.99
C ILE A 110 5.92 -1.02 5.66
N VAL A 111 4.66 -1.05 5.27
CA VAL A 111 4.20 -1.66 4.02
C VAL A 111 3.62 -0.57 3.13
N THR A 112 4.01 -0.58 1.86
CA THR A 112 3.46 0.33 0.86
C THR A 112 2.97 -0.50 -0.32
N GLY A 113 1.74 -0.25 -0.76
CA GLY A 113 1.15 -0.98 -1.87
C GLY A 113 -0.29 -0.57 -2.15
N GLU A 114 -0.99 -1.37 -2.93
CA GLU A 114 -2.36 -1.10 -3.37
C GLU A 114 -3.37 -1.90 -2.54
N MET A 115 -4.48 -1.28 -2.11
CA MET A 115 -5.58 -2.01 -1.48
C MET A 115 -6.46 -2.71 -2.51
N HIS A 116 -6.53 -4.04 -2.44
CA HIS A 116 -7.38 -4.90 -3.28
C HIS A 116 -8.33 -5.72 -2.41
N LYS A 117 -9.64 -5.47 -2.52
CA LYS A 117 -10.70 -6.20 -1.77
C LYS A 117 -10.45 -6.35 -0.26
N GLY A 118 -9.83 -5.34 0.36
CA GLY A 118 -9.54 -5.32 1.80
C GLY A 118 -8.18 -5.91 2.19
N ALA A 119 -7.40 -6.42 1.23
CA ALA A 119 -6.01 -6.82 1.44
C ALA A 119 -5.05 -5.78 0.82
N LEU A 120 -3.94 -5.50 1.50
CA LEU A 120 -2.87 -4.66 0.98
C LEU A 120 -1.91 -5.53 0.15
N HIS A 121 -1.90 -5.29 -1.14
CA HIS A 121 -0.97 -5.91 -2.08
C HIS A 121 0.33 -5.11 -2.06
N ALA A 122 1.34 -5.62 -1.36
CA ALA A 122 2.58 -4.91 -1.09
C ALA A 122 3.45 -4.83 -2.35
N ASP A 123 3.78 -3.60 -2.73
CA ASP A 123 4.82 -3.29 -3.71
C ASP A 123 6.19 -3.16 -3.01
N SER A 124 6.18 -2.74 -1.74
CA SER A 124 7.34 -2.78 -0.86
C SER A 124 6.94 -3.07 0.59
N ILE A 125 7.82 -3.80 1.29
CA ILE A 125 7.70 -4.04 2.73
C ILE A 125 9.08 -3.98 3.36
N SER A 126 9.16 -3.31 4.50
CA SER A 126 10.31 -3.34 5.40
C SER A 126 9.84 -3.87 6.75
N VAL A 127 10.51 -4.89 7.28
CA VAL A 127 10.19 -5.46 8.60
C VAL A 127 11.44 -5.45 9.46
N GLY A 128 11.35 -4.77 10.60
CA GLY A 128 12.40 -4.74 11.62
C GLY A 128 11.98 -5.53 12.86
N PRO A 129 12.93 -5.96 13.70
CA PRO A 129 12.61 -6.58 14.98
C PRO A 129 11.78 -5.63 15.84
N ILE A 130 10.84 -6.19 16.61
CA ILE A 130 10.19 -5.43 17.69
C ILE A 130 11.27 -5.23 18.75
N THR A 131 11.91 -4.07 18.73
CA THR A 131 12.85 -3.72 19.80
C THR A 131 11.98 -3.52 21.05
N PRO A 132 12.22 -4.24 22.15
CA PRO A 132 11.60 -3.87 23.41
C PRO A 132 11.94 -2.41 23.64
N ALA A 133 10.93 -1.56 23.87
CA ALA A 133 11.20 -0.23 24.39
C ALA A 133 12.11 -0.42 25.61
N ALA A 134 13.29 0.20 25.60
CA ALA A 134 14.18 0.15 26.75
C ALA A 134 13.33 0.54 27.97
N ASP A 135 13.24 -0.34 28.96
CA ASP A 135 12.49 -0.10 30.19
C ASP A 135 13.20 1.03 30.92
N THR A 136 12.87 2.28 30.59
CA THR A 136 13.41 3.49 31.25
C THR A 136 12.70 3.67 32.59
N ARG A 137 12.63 2.61 33.39
CA ARG A 137 12.35 2.77 34.82
C ARG A 137 13.63 3.32 35.43
N PRO A 138 13.61 4.54 35.98
CA PRO A 138 14.75 4.98 36.78
C PRO A 138 14.93 3.95 37.90
N GLU A 139 16.11 3.35 37.97
CA GLU A 139 16.52 2.59 39.14
C GLU A 139 16.39 3.53 40.34
N ILE A 140 15.39 3.26 41.19
CA ILE A 140 15.28 3.96 42.46
C ILE A 140 16.42 3.41 43.31
N ASP A 141 17.49 4.18 43.36
CA ASP A 141 18.65 3.96 44.21
C ASP A 141 18.16 3.78 45.65
N LYS A 142 18.26 2.56 46.16
CA LYS A 142 17.92 2.25 47.56
C LYS A 142 19.13 2.62 48.41
N GLY A 143 19.20 3.91 48.76
CA GLY A 143 20.01 4.39 49.89
C GLY A 143 19.53 3.84 51.23
#